data_AF-A0A9P5APS7-F1
#
_entry.id   AF-A0A9P5APS7-F1
#
_cell.length_a   1.000
_cell.length_b   1.000
_cell.length_c   1.000
_cell.angle_alpha   90.00
_cell.angle_beta   90.00
_cell.angle_gamma   90.00
#
_symmetry.space_group_name_H-M   'P 1'
#
loop_
_entity.id
_entity.type
_entity.pdbx_description
1 polymer ?
#
loop_
_entity_poly.entity_id
_entity_poly.type
_entity_poly.pdbx_seq_one_letter_code
_entity_poly.pdbx_strand_id
1 'polypeptide(L)'
;MNEHPGLLSMWETKEVLASSDTPYHVAHVLVNLIYTNNYQNLCSSSQTENECTMTDFTTAIYAYRFGEKLCLPSLSVQAGERLVIYGDKLPFLEIVKKLSGQEFKEMSFTGGLYDYICQRASVEGSKMNATNASEVQKVMGETMAGILCKRIANLEAENRHLLFSDVMVIKKPFRLGSLFFPDAVES
;
A
#
# COMPACT_ATOMS: atom_id res chain seq x y z
N MET A 1 11.32 9.99 -25.48
CA MET A 1 12.24 9.32 -24.52
C MET A 1 12.88 10.29 -23.52
N ASN A 2 13.25 11.52 -23.89
CA ASN A 2 13.84 12.52 -22.96
C ASN A 2 12.98 12.86 -21.72
N GLU A 3 11.70 12.48 -21.69
CA GLU A 3 10.78 12.68 -20.57
C GLU A 3 10.90 11.61 -19.47
N HIS A 4 11.66 10.53 -19.70
CA HIS A 4 11.79 9.40 -18.77
C HIS A 4 13.27 9.01 -18.57
N PRO A 5 14.07 9.84 -17.86
CA PRO A 5 15.52 9.65 -17.73
C PRO A 5 15.90 8.32 -17.06
N GLY A 6 15.08 7.80 -16.14
CA GLY A 6 15.31 6.49 -15.52
C GLY A 6 15.22 5.32 -16.51
N LEU A 7 14.24 5.36 -17.43
CA LEU A 7 14.11 4.35 -18.48
C LEU A 7 15.20 4.47 -19.54
N LEU A 8 15.58 5.71 -19.91
CA LEU A 8 16.70 5.98 -20.81
C LEU A 8 18.01 5.40 -20.26
N SER A 9 18.33 5.66 -18.98
CA SER A 9 19.54 5.13 -18.34
C SER A 9 19.57 3.60 -18.33
N MET A 10 18.42 2.95 -18.15
CA MET A 10 18.31 1.49 -18.23
C MET A 10 18.48 0.96 -19.66
N TRP A 11 17.97 1.69 -20.65
CA TRP A 11 18.10 1.33 -22.06
C TRP A 11 19.55 1.48 -22.56
N GLU A 12 20.24 2.54 -22.15
CA GLU A 12 21.64 2.78 -22.49
C GLU A 12 22.59 1.71 -21.90
N THR A 13 22.17 1.05 -20.83
CA THR A 13 22.97 0.03 -20.13
C THR A 13 22.55 -1.40 -20.43
N LYS A 14 21.39 -1.64 -21.05
CA LYS A 14 20.85 -2.99 -21.34
C LYS A 14 20.03 -3.03 -22.64
N GLU A 15 20.32 -3.98 -23.52
CA GLU A 15 19.53 -4.24 -24.75
C GLU A 15 18.12 -4.78 -24.47
N VAL A 16 17.88 -5.37 -23.29
CA VAL A 16 16.59 -5.91 -22.89
C VAL A 16 16.25 -5.51 -21.45
N LEU A 17 15.12 -4.84 -21.27
CA LEU A 17 14.44 -4.64 -19.97
C LEU A 17 13.83 -5.97 -19.50
N ALA A 18 14.65 -7.00 -19.35
CA ALA A 18 14.24 -8.29 -18.80
C ALA A 18 14.15 -8.16 -17.29
N SER A 19 12.98 -7.78 -16.80
CA SER A 19 12.62 -7.97 -15.40
C SER A 19 11.78 -9.24 -15.33
N SER A 20 12.39 -10.35 -14.92
CA SER A 20 11.70 -11.62 -14.64
C SER A 20 10.54 -11.48 -13.65
N ASP A 21 10.53 -10.37 -12.92
CA ASP A 21 9.65 -10.13 -11.78
C ASP A 21 8.55 -9.10 -12.11
N THR A 22 8.44 -8.64 -13.37
CA THR A 22 7.37 -7.69 -13.76
C THR A 22 6.15 -8.46 -14.24
N PRO A 23 5.00 -8.40 -13.52
CA PRO A 23 3.77 -8.99 -14.00
C PRO A 23 3.33 -8.36 -15.32
N TYR A 24 2.76 -9.17 -16.22
CA TYR A 24 2.35 -8.73 -17.56
C TYR A 24 1.43 -7.50 -17.56
N HIS A 25 0.47 -7.45 -16.62
CA HIS A 25 -0.45 -6.32 -16.48
C HIS A 25 0.27 -5.00 -16.13
N VAL A 26 1.41 -5.05 -15.44
CA VAL A 26 2.23 -3.88 -15.12
C VAL A 26 3.09 -3.47 -16.32
N ALA A 27 3.59 -4.43 -17.09
CA ALA A 27 4.30 -4.15 -18.33
C ALA A 27 3.41 -3.36 -19.31
N HIS A 28 2.11 -3.69 -19.39
CA HIS A 28 1.15 -2.90 -20.17
C HIS A 28 1.07 -1.44 -19.69
N VAL A 29 0.91 -1.22 -18.39
CA VAL A 29 0.88 0.14 -17.81
C VAL A 29 2.15 0.92 -18.14
N LEU A 30 3.32 0.29 -18.00
CA LEU A 30 4.61 0.89 -18.29
C LEU A 30 4.73 1.30 -19.76
N VAL A 31 4.41 0.39 -20.68
CA VAL A 31 4.42 0.68 -22.12
C VAL A 31 3.45 1.81 -22.44
N ASN A 32 2.21 1.75 -21.92
CA ASN A 32 1.24 2.79 -22.20
C ASN A 32 1.70 4.16 -21.69
N LEU A 33 2.28 4.22 -20.49
CA LEU A 33 2.85 5.45 -19.95
C LEU A 33 3.96 6.00 -20.85
N ILE A 34 4.87 5.16 -21.35
CA ILE A 34 5.97 5.60 -22.22
C ILE A 34 5.45 6.23 -23.53
N TYR A 35 4.38 5.66 -24.09
CA TYR A 35 3.85 6.12 -25.39
C TYR A 35 2.83 7.26 -25.26
N THR A 36 2.09 7.33 -24.16
CA THR A 36 0.94 8.24 -24.02
C THR A 36 1.05 9.19 -22.84
N ASN A 37 2.05 9.01 -21.97
CA ASN A 37 2.21 9.65 -20.67
C ASN A 37 1.03 9.45 -19.69
N ASN A 38 0.15 8.47 -19.98
CA ASN A 38 -1.03 8.17 -19.17
C ASN A 38 -0.97 6.76 -18.58
N TYR A 39 -1.40 6.64 -17.33
CA TYR A 39 -1.67 5.37 -16.67
C TYR A 39 -2.95 4.76 -17.24
N GLN A 40 -2.84 3.51 -17.72
CA GLN A 40 -3.98 2.73 -18.18
C GLN A 40 -3.79 1.26 -17.84
N ASN A 41 -4.78 0.68 -17.15
CA ASN A 41 -4.81 -0.76 -16.90
C ASN A 41 -5.21 -1.52 -18.17
N LEU A 42 -4.77 -2.78 -18.23
CA LEU A 42 -5.26 -3.71 -19.22
C LEU A 42 -6.69 -4.11 -18.87
N CYS A 43 -7.66 -3.78 -19.73
CA CYS A 43 -9.06 -4.16 -19.51
C CYS A 43 -9.24 -5.68 -19.69
N SER A 44 -9.71 -6.36 -18.65
CA SER A 44 -10.15 -7.75 -18.73
C SER A 44 -11.68 -7.79 -18.87
N SER A 45 -12.18 -8.35 -19.98
CA SER A 45 -13.62 -8.38 -20.29
C SER A 45 -14.39 -9.54 -19.66
N SER A 46 -13.71 -10.45 -18.94
CA SER A 46 -14.28 -11.73 -18.51
C SER A 46 -14.42 -11.90 -16.99
N GLN A 47 -14.23 -10.83 -16.21
CA GLN A 47 -14.22 -10.89 -14.74
C GLN A 47 -15.42 -10.15 -14.15
N THR A 48 -15.79 -10.53 -12.92
CA THR A 48 -16.78 -9.77 -12.14
C THR A 48 -16.22 -8.39 -11.76
N GLU A 49 -17.09 -7.41 -11.48
CA GLU A 49 -16.66 -6.04 -11.14
C GLU A 49 -15.69 -6.01 -9.94
N ASN A 50 -15.93 -6.86 -8.93
CA ASN A 50 -15.07 -6.95 -7.75
C ASN A 50 -13.70 -7.55 -8.08
N GLU A 51 -13.66 -8.60 -8.90
CA GLU A 51 -12.40 -9.19 -9.38
C GLU A 51 -11.60 -8.23 -10.27
N CYS A 52 -12.30 -7.48 -11.15
CA CYS A 52 -11.69 -6.41 -11.92
C CYS A 52 -11.08 -5.35 -11.00
N THR A 53 -11.85 -4.87 -10.02
CA THR A 53 -11.39 -3.84 -9.08
C THR A 53 -10.20 -4.32 -8.26
N MET A 54 -10.20 -5.57 -7.81
CA MET A 54 -9.07 -6.15 -7.08
C MET A 54 -7.83 -6.29 -7.98
N THR A 55 -8.01 -6.70 -9.24
CA THR A 55 -6.93 -6.80 -10.22
C THR A 55 -6.35 -5.43 -10.55
N ASP A 56 -7.21 -4.43 -10.71
CA ASP A 56 -6.85 -3.04 -10.96
C ASP A 56 -6.09 -2.43 -9.77
N PHE A 57 -6.58 -2.68 -8.55
CA PHE A 57 -5.91 -2.28 -7.32
C PHE A 57 -4.52 -2.93 -7.20
N THR A 58 -4.43 -4.22 -7.45
CA THR A 58 -3.16 -4.98 -7.45
C THR A 58 -2.19 -4.42 -8.47
N THR A 59 -2.66 -4.11 -9.68
CA THR A 59 -1.86 -3.50 -10.74
C THR A 59 -1.33 -2.13 -10.31
N ALA A 60 -2.16 -1.31 -9.66
CA ALA A 60 -1.76 -0.01 -9.16
C ALA A 60 -0.68 -0.12 -8.07
N ILE A 61 -0.74 -1.12 -7.18
CA ILE A 61 0.33 -1.37 -6.18
C ILE A 61 1.65 -1.63 -6.89
N TYR A 62 1.68 -2.58 -7.82
CA TYR A 62 2.91 -2.89 -8.54
C TYR A 62 3.41 -1.69 -9.35
N ALA A 63 2.52 -1.02 -10.09
CA ALA A 63 2.89 0.14 -10.90
C ALA A 63 3.49 1.28 -10.05
N TYR A 64 2.92 1.54 -8.86
CA TYR A 64 3.48 2.50 -7.91
C TYR A 64 4.93 2.14 -7.54
N ARG A 65 5.17 0.86 -7.22
CA ARG A 65 6.47 0.34 -6.81
C ARG A 65 7.49 0.31 -7.94
N PHE A 66 7.06 0.01 -9.16
CA PHE A 66 7.90 0.16 -10.35
C PHE A 66 8.21 1.63 -10.61
N GLY A 67 7.26 2.54 -10.36
CA GLY A 67 7.51 3.98 -10.41
C GLY A 67 8.61 4.42 -9.45
N GLU A 68 8.61 3.93 -8.22
CA GLU A 68 9.68 4.18 -7.25
C GLU A 68 11.00 3.54 -7.70
N LYS A 69 10.98 2.26 -8.08
CA LYS A 69 12.18 1.48 -8.45
C LYS A 69 12.89 2.02 -9.69
N LEU A 70 12.13 2.50 -10.67
CA LEU A 70 12.64 2.98 -11.95
C LEU A 70 12.82 4.51 -11.99
N CYS A 71 12.60 5.20 -10.86
CA CYS A 71 12.62 6.66 -10.77
C CYS A 71 11.71 7.31 -11.83
N LEU A 72 10.44 6.88 -11.88
CA LEU A 72 9.38 7.41 -12.74
C LEU A 72 8.30 8.10 -11.88
N PRO A 73 8.51 9.36 -11.44
CA PRO A 73 7.58 10.04 -10.53
C PRO A 73 6.15 10.15 -11.07
N SER A 74 5.99 10.40 -12.37
CA SER A 74 4.67 10.45 -13.02
C SER A 74 3.89 9.15 -12.84
N LEU A 75 4.58 8.00 -12.94
CA LEU A 75 3.95 6.70 -12.72
C LEU A 75 3.54 6.51 -11.26
N SER A 76 4.41 6.84 -10.30
CA SER A 76 4.11 6.72 -8.88
C SER A 76 2.92 7.61 -8.48
N VAL A 77 2.85 8.85 -9.00
CA VAL A 77 1.73 9.76 -8.73
C VAL A 77 0.43 9.19 -9.29
N GLN A 78 0.40 8.86 -10.58
CA GLN A 78 -0.81 8.34 -11.22
C GLN A 78 -1.25 7.00 -10.60
N ALA A 79 -0.31 6.08 -10.33
CA ALA A 79 -0.63 4.82 -9.66
C ALA A 79 -1.14 5.05 -8.23
N GLY A 80 -0.61 6.04 -7.51
CA GLY A 80 -1.10 6.48 -6.20
C GLY A 80 -2.56 6.92 -6.23
N GLU A 81 -2.94 7.74 -7.21
CA GLU A 81 -4.34 8.16 -7.40
C GLU A 81 -5.25 6.96 -7.69
N ARG A 82 -4.77 6.02 -8.52
CA ARG A 82 -5.50 4.79 -8.85
C ARG A 82 -5.67 3.86 -7.65
N LEU A 83 -4.66 3.77 -6.78
CA LEU A 83 -4.75 3.01 -5.52
C LEU A 83 -5.92 3.46 -4.65
N VAL A 84 -6.11 4.78 -4.53
CA VAL A 84 -7.23 5.35 -3.77
C VAL A 84 -8.56 5.01 -4.47
N ILE A 85 -8.66 5.27 -5.78
CA ILE A 85 -9.89 5.05 -6.55
C ILE A 85 -10.37 3.58 -6.49
N TYR A 86 -9.46 2.63 -6.65
CA TYR A 86 -9.81 1.20 -6.63
C TYR A 86 -9.94 0.68 -5.20
N GLY A 87 -9.03 1.08 -4.31
CA GLY A 87 -9.00 0.60 -2.94
C GLY A 87 -10.20 1.06 -2.11
N ASP A 88 -10.73 2.26 -2.35
CA ASP A 88 -11.94 2.74 -1.66
C ASP A 88 -13.22 1.97 -2.04
N LYS A 89 -13.19 1.24 -3.17
CA LYS A 89 -14.27 0.34 -3.58
C LYS A 89 -14.14 -1.07 -2.97
N LEU A 90 -13.00 -1.39 -2.36
CA LEU A 90 -12.72 -2.72 -1.82
C LEU A 90 -12.93 -2.74 -0.30
N PRO A 91 -13.52 -3.81 0.25
CA PRO A 91 -13.55 -4.02 1.69
C PRO A 91 -12.13 -4.08 2.26
N PHE A 92 -11.90 -3.44 3.41
CA PHE A 92 -10.56 -3.41 4.01
C PHE A 92 -10.01 -4.80 4.32
N LEU A 93 -10.87 -5.74 4.74
CA LEU A 93 -10.48 -7.14 4.96
C LEU A 93 -9.90 -7.78 3.69
N GLU A 94 -10.47 -7.49 2.52
CA GLU A 94 -9.98 -8.03 1.24
C GLU A 94 -8.62 -7.40 0.87
N ILE A 95 -8.43 -6.11 1.16
CA ILE A 95 -7.12 -5.45 1.02
C ILE A 95 -6.09 -6.12 1.93
N VAL A 96 -6.43 -6.36 3.21
CA VAL A 96 -5.52 -7.04 4.16
C VAL A 96 -5.16 -8.43 3.66
N LYS A 97 -6.13 -9.24 3.25
CA LYS A 97 -5.90 -10.59 2.69
C LYS A 97 -4.96 -10.53 1.50
N LYS A 98 -5.21 -9.60 0.57
CA LYS A 98 -4.41 -9.42 -0.63
C LYS A 98 -2.97 -9.06 -0.28
N LEU A 99 -2.76 -8.02 0.52
CA LEU A 99 -1.43 -7.55 0.94
C LEU A 99 -0.67 -8.53 1.84
N SER A 100 -1.39 -9.47 2.47
CA SER A 100 -0.81 -10.57 3.25
C SER A 100 -0.45 -11.79 2.40
N GLY A 101 -0.78 -11.76 1.10
CA GLY A 101 -0.44 -12.80 0.14
C GLY A 101 1.06 -12.88 -0.18
N GLN A 102 1.49 -14.03 -0.70
CA GLN A 102 2.90 -14.29 -1.02
C GLN A 102 3.50 -13.28 -2.00
N GLU A 103 2.69 -12.77 -2.92
CA GLU A 103 3.11 -11.82 -3.96
C GLU A 103 3.58 -10.46 -3.40
N PHE A 104 3.25 -10.15 -2.14
CA PHE A 104 3.62 -8.92 -1.43
C PHE A 104 4.49 -9.15 -0.20
N LYS A 105 4.86 -10.40 0.11
CA LYS A 105 5.58 -10.76 1.33
C LYS A 105 6.86 -9.96 1.54
N GLU A 106 7.60 -9.75 0.46
CA GLU A 106 8.90 -9.04 0.47
C GLU A 106 8.79 -7.59 -0.03
N MET A 107 7.57 -7.13 -0.30
CA MET A 107 7.36 -5.79 -0.80
C MET A 107 7.41 -4.78 0.35
N SER A 108 8.38 -3.86 0.30
CA SER A 108 8.40 -2.69 1.20
C SER A 108 7.28 -1.70 0.87
N PHE A 109 6.51 -1.24 1.85
CA PHE A 109 5.49 -0.21 1.60
C PHE A 109 6.02 1.15 2.09
N THR A 110 6.12 2.12 1.17
CA THR A 110 6.67 3.47 1.41
C THR A 110 5.82 4.55 0.73
N GLY A 111 6.02 5.80 1.16
CA GLY A 111 5.39 6.98 0.57
C GLY A 111 3.86 6.92 0.58
N GLY A 112 3.24 7.42 -0.49
CA GLY A 112 1.78 7.54 -0.59
C GLY A 112 1.03 6.21 -0.48
N LEU A 113 1.65 5.09 -0.90
CA LEU A 113 1.06 3.77 -0.73
C LEU A 113 1.01 3.34 0.75
N TYR A 114 2.07 3.62 1.51
CA TYR A 114 2.09 3.39 2.96
C TYR A 114 1.07 4.30 3.68
N ASP A 115 1.03 5.57 3.31
CA ASP A 115 0.13 6.56 3.92
C ASP A 115 -1.34 6.18 3.69
N TYR A 116 -1.68 5.77 2.46
CA TYR A 116 -3.02 5.30 2.10
C TYR A 116 -3.45 4.11 2.97
N ILE A 117 -2.61 3.07 3.09
CA ILE A 117 -2.95 1.88 3.89
C ILE A 117 -3.12 2.24 5.36
N CYS A 118 -2.24 3.09 5.91
CA CYS A 118 -2.33 3.55 7.29
C CYS A 118 -3.60 4.37 7.54
N GLN A 119 -3.97 5.24 6.60
CA GLN A 119 -5.20 6.02 6.67
C GLN A 119 -6.43 5.11 6.65
N ARG A 120 -6.51 4.17 5.71
CA ARG A 120 -7.60 3.19 5.63
C ARG A 120 -7.70 2.37 6.91
N ALA A 121 -6.58 1.84 7.40
CA ALA A 121 -6.54 1.08 8.65
C ALA A 121 -7.04 1.89 9.86
N SER A 122 -6.70 3.18 9.94
CA SER A 122 -7.15 4.07 11.01
C SER A 122 -8.66 4.32 10.96
N VAL A 123 -9.20 4.61 9.77
CA VAL A 123 -10.64 4.85 9.57
C VAL A 123 -11.44 3.60 9.87
N GLU A 124 -11.02 2.45 9.33
CA GLU A 124 -11.74 1.18 9.49
C GLU A 124 -11.61 0.64 10.91
N GLY A 125 -10.43 0.76 11.53
CA GLY A 125 -10.20 0.38 12.92
C GLY A 125 -11.12 1.10 13.90
N SER A 126 -11.44 2.38 13.65
CA SER A 126 -12.39 3.14 14.50
C SER A 126 -13.85 2.65 14.41
N LYS A 127 -14.19 1.91 13.35
CA LYS A 127 -15.54 1.38 13.07
C LYS A 127 -15.65 -0.12 13.31
N MET A 128 -14.52 -0.77 13.59
CA MET A 128 -14.42 -2.22 13.64
C MET A 128 -15.00 -2.76 14.97
N ASN A 129 -15.85 -3.77 14.88
CA ASN A 129 -16.28 -4.53 16.05
C ASN A 129 -15.28 -5.65 16.36
N ALA A 130 -15.43 -6.32 17.51
CA ALA A 130 -14.51 -7.36 17.96
C ALA A 130 -14.41 -8.55 16.97
N THR A 131 -15.51 -8.91 16.30
CA THR A 131 -15.55 -10.00 15.31
C THR A 131 -14.70 -9.68 14.09
N ASN A 132 -14.91 -8.50 13.49
CA ASN A 132 -14.17 -8.06 12.31
C ASN A 132 -12.69 -7.85 12.64
N ALA A 133 -12.37 -7.38 13.85
CA ALA A 133 -11.01 -7.24 14.33
C ALA A 133 -10.28 -8.59 14.41
N SER A 134 -10.96 -9.61 14.96
CA SER A 134 -10.42 -10.97 15.03
C SER A 134 -10.20 -11.56 13.63
N GLU A 135 -11.09 -11.30 12.67
CA GLU A 135 -10.93 -11.77 11.29
C GLU A 135 -9.72 -11.13 10.61
N VAL A 136 -9.56 -9.80 10.75
CA VAL A 136 -8.40 -9.08 10.22
C VAL A 136 -7.11 -9.62 10.84
N GLN A 137 -7.08 -9.83 12.16
CA GLN A 137 -5.92 -10.37 12.85
C GLN A 137 -5.56 -11.78 12.35
N LYS A 138 -6.55 -12.62 12.07
CA LYS A 138 -6.35 -13.99 11.58
C LYS A 138 -5.72 -14.04 10.18
N VAL A 139 -6.04 -13.07 9.33
CA VAL A 139 -5.55 -13.04 7.93
C VAL A 139 -4.34 -12.14 7.72
N MET A 140 -3.93 -11.39 8.75
CA MET A 140 -2.82 -10.45 8.68
C MET A 140 -1.48 -11.18 8.55
N GLY A 141 -0.82 -10.97 7.41
CA GLY A 141 0.53 -11.47 7.14
C GLY A 141 1.62 -10.49 7.55
N GLU A 142 2.87 -10.92 7.38
CA GLU A 142 4.07 -10.17 7.78
C GLU A 142 4.11 -8.74 7.21
N THR A 143 3.74 -8.56 5.94
CA THR A 143 3.72 -7.26 5.27
C THR A 143 2.77 -6.27 5.93
N MET A 144 1.51 -6.70 6.15
CA MET A 144 0.51 -5.85 6.80
C MET A 144 0.88 -5.57 8.26
N ALA A 145 1.37 -6.58 8.97
CA ALA A 145 1.89 -6.39 10.33
C ALA A 145 3.03 -5.37 10.35
N GLY A 146 3.97 -5.46 9.40
CA GLY A 146 5.09 -4.51 9.28
C GLY A 146 4.65 -3.07 9.03
N ILE A 147 3.66 -2.86 8.16
CA ILE A 147 3.07 -1.53 7.92
C ILE A 147 2.48 -0.96 9.21
N LEU A 148 1.67 -1.74 9.91
CA LEU A 148 1.00 -1.29 11.13
C LEU A 148 1.99 -1.05 12.28
N CYS A 149 2.96 -1.94 12.49
CA CYS A 149 4.02 -1.75 13.48
C CYS A 149 4.83 -0.48 13.21
N LYS A 150 5.20 -0.22 11.95
CA LYS A 150 5.89 1.02 11.56
C LYS A 150 5.02 2.24 11.87
N ARG A 151 3.71 2.17 11.64
CA ARG A 151 2.78 3.28 11.95
C ARG A 151 2.70 3.54 13.45
N ILE A 152 2.61 2.48 14.26
CA ILE A 152 2.60 2.59 15.73
C ILE A 152 3.90 3.25 16.20
N ALA A 153 5.06 2.79 15.72
CA ALA A 153 6.35 3.38 16.09
C ALA A 153 6.45 4.87 15.73
N ASN A 154 5.94 5.26 14.56
CA ASN A 154 5.88 6.67 14.15
C ASN A 154 4.97 7.49 15.05
N LEU A 155 3.77 7.00 15.35
CA LEU A 155 2.81 7.67 16.26
C LEU A 155 3.37 7.81 17.68
N GLU A 156 4.08 6.80 18.18
CA GLU A 156 4.75 6.89 19.47
C GLU A 156 5.89 7.91 19.48
N ALA A 157 6.66 8.00 18.39
CA ALA A 157 7.69 9.01 18.24
C ALA A 157 7.09 10.42 18.19
N GLU A 158 6.03 10.62 17.41
CA GLU A 158 5.25 11.87 17.36
C GLU A 158 4.71 12.25 18.74
N ASN A 159 4.11 11.30 19.47
CA ASN A 159 3.58 11.54 20.81
C ASN A 159 4.69 11.89 21.82
N ARG A 160 5.86 11.24 21.74
CA ARG A 160 7.01 11.64 22.55
C ARG A 160 7.44 13.07 22.22
N HIS A 161 7.55 13.42 20.94
CA HIS A 161 7.88 14.79 20.52
C HIS A 161 6.84 15.81 21.01
N LEU A 162 5.56 15.47 20.99
CA LEU A 162 4.48 16.29 21.56
C LEU A 162 4.61 16.42 23.07
N LEU A 163 4.85 15.34 23.81
CA LEU A 163 5.07 15.40 25.27
C LEU A 163 6.33 16.19 25.67
N PHE A 164 7.36 16.21 24.82
CA PHE A 164 8.55 17.06 25.01
C PHE A 164 8.31 18.52 24.60
N SER A 165 7.32 18.81 23.77
CA SER A 165 6.92 20.19 23.42
C SER A 165 5.78 20.74 24.31
N ASP A 166 4.95 19.87 24.89
CA ASP A 166 3.79 20.16 25.72
C ASP A 166 4.03 19.86 27.22
N VAL A 167 5.13 20.40 27.79
CA VAL A 167 5.22 20.63 29.25
C VAL A 167 4.13 21.60 29.75
N MET A 168 3.21 22.05 28.89
CA MET A 168 1.92 22.56 29.29
C MET A 168 0.78 21.87 28.52
N VAL A 169 -0.04 21.14 29.27
CA VAL A 169 -1.46 20.76 29.04
C VAL A 169 -1.71 19.26 28.92
N ILE A 170 -2.23 18.73 30.02
CA ILE A 170 -2.82 17.41 30.22
C ILE A 170 -3.92 17.12 29.17
N LYS A 171 -3.87 15.95 28.51
CA LYS A 171 -5.06 15.06 28.35
C LYS A 171 -4.79 13.70 27.68
N LYS A 172 -5.21 12.66 28.42
CA LYS A 172 -5.65 11.27 28.11
C LYS A 172 -4.93 10.46 27.00
N PRO A 173 -4.52 9.21 27.30
CA PRO A 173 -3.90 8.32 26.33
C PRO A 173 -4.90 7.79 25.29
N PHE A 174 -4.54 7.91 24.01
CA PHE A 174 -5.20 7.26 22.88
C PHE A 174 -4.89 5.75 22.95
N ARG A 175 -5.90 4.90 23.19
CA ARG A 175 -5.73 3.44 23.26
C ARG A 175 -5.96 2.81 21.88
N LEU A 176 -4.88 2.50 21.16
CA LEU A 176 -4.88 1.52 20.05
C LEU A 176 -4.63 0.08 20.55
N GLY A 177 -4.39 -0.11 21.86
CA GLY A 177 -3.97 -1.39 22.43
C GLY A 177 -4.99 -2.53 22.36
N SER A 178 -6.27 -2.25 22.10
CA SER A 178 -7.32 -3.28 22.06
C SER A 178 -7.30 -4.18 20.81
N LEU A 179 -6.42 -3.90 19.84
CA LEU A 179 -6.25 -4.73 18.64
C LEU A 179 -5.04 -5.68 18.70
N PHE A 180 -4.11 -5.49 19.64
CA PHE A 180 -2.80 -6.17 19.58
C PHE A 180 -2.35 -6.88 20.86
N PHE A 181 -2.99 -6.62 22.00
CA PHE A 181 -2.67 -7.33 23.24
C PHE A 181 -3.98 -7.84 23.85
N PRO A 182 -4.27 -9.16 23.82
CA PRO A 182 -5.21 -9.70 24.78
C PRO A 182 -4.58 -9.50 26.17
N ASP A 183 -5.37 -8.97 27.10
CA ASP A 183 -5.00 -8.90 28.51
C ASP A 183 -4.45 -10.27 28.92
N ALA A 184 -3.17 -10.31 29.29
CA ALA A 184 -2.59 -11.47 29.95
C ALA A 184 -3.33 -11.60 31.28
N VAL A 185 -4.28 -12.54 31.31
CA VAL A 185 -4.94 -12.98 32.54
C VAL A 185 -3.85 -13.56 33.42
N GLU A 186 -3.46 -12.82 34.47
CA GLU A 186 -2.74 -13.38 35.61
C GLU A 186 -3.56 -14.55 36.18
N SER A 187 -2.91 -15.70 36.31
CA SER A 187 -3.36 -16.83 37.10
C SER A 187 -2.14 -17.44 37.76
#